data_AF-L1LAY6-F1
#
_entry.id   AF-L1LAY6-F1
#
_cell.length_a   1.000
_cell.length_b   1.000
_cell.length_c   1.000
_cell.angle_alpha   90.00
_cell.angle_beta   90.00
_cell.angle_gamma   90.00
#
_symmetry.space_group_name_H-M   'P 1'
#
loop_
_entity.id
_entity.type
_entity.pdbx_description
1 polymer ?
#
loop_
_entity_poly.entity_id
_entity_poly.type
_entity_poly.pdbx_seq_one_letter_code
_entity_poly.pdbx_strand_id
1 'polypeptide(L)'
;MAALIPPQVTIKLSENQNVNKDGEQGKITYGEPVTGSTTRITITVTKSPYPTYQGSTANFYRYRHALETRGTKPFKLLAVHGDENSPINIAHDIGQYITSVSAYYWKDKSKEAILVEVVTTNHLGAHTYYYGKKDGNIWTPLSGNPGPQPTPLVPDDLEKKLDDLVCQHYKAVTLDLSSKNSKTYTNDDNKNNKYCCSYHNPNGDKNDGRIAVNKGSVSCKVTNHDPSQAHPSSAPFFKHEITSDGGLRVSAIKYYPNSSGPRRRINIPGLENFQNGSLFLYVFHCTGEAPILIYVEGGGHTVDKRWFKKPASSNGKDENWEALDDLNNITLGEQPNAIDCEKYKRLVEELKCSNHKDCPLSQNGPPQPPPPVGEKNLEEDKREDGEPEDDEEVTSTDSSWDLKTILGPIFGTGAPVGGGAYAGWHVYTRYFLDALVRLI
;
A
#
# COMPACT_ATOMS: atom_id res chain seq x y z
N MET A 1 1.81 -16.76 -50.86
CA MET A 1 1.68 -16.79 -49.39
C MET A 1 0.29 -16.29 -49.05
N ALA A 2 -0.59 -17.15 -48.51
CA ALA A 2 -1.88 -16.69 -48.01
C ALA A 2 -1.63 -15.86 -46.74
N ALA A 3 -2.13 -14.63 -46.70
CA ALA A 3 -2.07 -13.84 -45.48
C ALA A 3 -2.87 -14.56 -44.39
N LEU A 4 -2.22 -14.97 -43.30
CA LEU A 4 -2.92 -15.53 -42.14
C LEU A 4 -3.77 -14.42 -41.53
N ILE A 5 -5.08 -14.49 -41.76
CA ILE A 5 -6.06 -13.63 -41.08
C ILE A 5 -6.01 -14.03 -39.60
N PRO A 6 -5.73 -13.09 -38.67
CA PRO A 6 -5.68 -13.43 -37.26
C PRO A 6 -7.06 -13.92 -36.77
N PRO A 7 -7.08 -14.86 -35.83
CA PRO A 7 -8.32 -15.37 -35.27
C PRO A 7 -9.16 -14.24 -34.66
N GLN A 8 -10.48 -14.30 -34.83
CA GLN A 8 -11.43 -13.44 -34.11
C GLN A 8 -11.87 -14.15 -32.83
N VAL A 9 -11.87 -13.46 -31.70
CA VAL A 9 -12.10 -14.06 -30.39
C VAL A 9 -13.07 -13.24 -29.57
N THR A 10 -14.04 -13.91 -28.95
CA THR A 10 -14.85 -13.37 -27.85
C THR A 10 -14.27 -13.82 -26.51
N ILE A 11 -13.97 -12.86 -25.64
CA ILE A 11 -13.48 -13.16 -24.29
C ILE A 11 -14.68 -13.34 -23.35
N LYS A 12 -14.67 -14.39 -22.54
CA LYS A 12 -15.73 -14.73 -21.59
C LYS A 12 -15.17 -14.73 -20.17
N LEU A 13 -15.50 -13.71 -19.38
CA LEU A 13 -15.03 -13.59 -18.01
C LEU A 13 -15.67 -14.64 -17.08
N SER A 14 -16.84 -15.18 -17.43
CA SER A 14 -17.47 -16.31 -16.72
C SER A 14 -16.54 -17.54 -16.59
N GLU A 15 -15.60 -17.72 -17.52
CA GLU A 15 -14.61 -18.80 -17.47
C GLU A 15 -13.63 -18.66 -16.30
N ASN A 16 -13.43 -17.45 -15.75
CA ASN A 16 -12.51 -17.21 -14.63
C ASN A 16 -12.83 -18.07 -13.40
N GLN A 17 -14.10 -18.41 -13.20
CA GLN A 17 -14.57 -19.25 -12.10
C GLN A 17 -14.12 -20.72 -12.23
N ASN A 18 -13.74 -21.16 -13.43
CA ASN A 18 -13.29 -22.53 -13.68
C ASN A 18 -11.80 -22.73 -13.36
N VAL A 19 -11.02 -21.64 -13.25
CA VAL A 19 -9.55 -21.65 -13.03
C VAL A 19 -9.10 -22.39 -11.77
N ASN A 20 -9.97 -22.58 -10.77
CA ASN A 20 -9.62 -23.27 -9.51
C ASN A 20 -10.30 -24.65 -9.35
N LYS A 21 -11.10 -25.10 -10.33
CA LYS A 21 -11.84 -26.37 -10.23
C LYS A 21 -11.01 -27.58 -10.63
N ASP A 22 -10.01 -27.37 -11.48
CA ASP A 22 -9.35 -28.48 -12.20
C ASP A 22 -8.02 -28.93 -11.60
N GLY A 23 -7.64 -28.44 -10.41
CA GLY A 23 -6.42 -28.86 -9.72
C GLY A 23 -5.10 -28.40 -10.37
N GLU A 24 -5.11 -27.93 -11.62
CA GLU A 24 -4.00 -27.23 -12.25
C GLU A 24 -3.88 -25.81 -11.70
N GLN A 25 -2.65 -25.40 -11.38
CA GLN A 25 -2.31 -24.16 -10.70
C GLN A 25 -2.68 -22.92 -11.54
N GLY A 26 -3.93 -22.47 -11.41
CA GLY A 26 -4.35 -21.17 -11.89
C GLY A 26 -4.43 -21.03 -13.42
N LYS A 27 -4.60 -22.13 -14.16
CA LYS A 27 -4.74 -22.12 -15.62
C LYS A 27 -5.94 -22.95 -16.09
N ILE A 28 -6.73 -22.43 -17.04
CA ILE A 28 -7.69 -23.21 -17.84
C ILE A 28 -7.61 -22.79 -19.31
N THR A 29 -8.25 -23.58 -20.16
CA THR A 29 -8.43 -23.25 -21.56
C THR A 29 -9.87 -23.40 -22.02
N TYR A 30 -10.35 -22.50 -22.88
CA TYR A 30 -11.64 -22.66 -23.55
C TYR A 30 -11.53 -22.40 -25.06
N GLY A 31 -12.37 -23.08 -25.82
CA GLY A 31 -12.33 -23.08 -27.29
C GLY A 31 -13.39 -22.17 -27.91
N GLU A 32 -12.96 -21.09 -28.56
CA GLU A 32 -13.84 -20.21 -29.35
C GLU A 32 -13.83 -20.64 -30.83
N PRO A 33 -15.00 -20.72 -31.48
CA PRO A 33 -15.07 -20.99 -32.91
C PRO A 33 -14.47 -19.80 -33.69
N VAL A 34 -13.61 -20.10 -34.66
CA VAL A 34 -13.16 -19.07 -35.61
C VAL A 34 -14.31 -18.78 -36.57
N THR A 35 -14.70 -17.51 -36.74
CA THR A 35 -15.71 -17.12 -37.73
C THR A 35 -15.35 -17.66 -39.12
N GLY A 36 -16.17 -18.56 -39.66
CA GLY A 36 -15.98 -19.15 -40.99
C GLY A 36 -15.02 -20.36 -41.05
N SER A 37 -14.63 -20.95 -39.92
CA SER A 37 -13.80 -22.16 -39.88
C SER A 37 -14.27 -23.16 -38.80
N THR A 38 -14.00 -24.45 -39.02
CA THR A 38 -14.22 -25.51 -38.03
C THR A 38 -13.13 -25.56 -36.95
N THR A 39 -12.03 -24.83 -37.16
CA THR A 39 -10.95 -24.71 -36.18
C THR A 39 -11.43 -23.96 -34.95
N ARG A 40 -11.11 -24.48 -33.77
CA ARG A 40 -11.31 -23.78 -32.49
C ARG A 40 -10.00 -23.16 -32.05
N ILE A 41 -10.07 -21.93 -31.57
CA ILE A 41 -8.94 -21.24 -30.96
C ILE A 41 -8.96 -21.50 -29.47
N THR A 42 -7.82 -21.86 -28.91
CA THR A 42 -7.68 -22.08 -27.47
C THR A 42 -7.26 -20.80 -26.76
N ILE A 43 -8.12 -20.30 -25.87
CA ILE A 43 -7.82 -19.18 -24.97
C ILE A 43 -7.38 -19.74 -23.63
N THR A 44 -6.17 -19.41 -23.22
CA THR A 44 -5.65 -19.65 -21.86
C THR A 44 -6.09 -18.53 -20.93
N VAL A 45 -6.66 -18.89 -19.78
CA VAL A 45 -6.89 -17.98 -18.66
C VAL A 45 -5.86 -18.27 -17.58
N THR A 46 -5.14 -17.26 -17.10
CA THR A 46 -4.17 -17.38 -16.00
C THR A 46 -4.58 -16.52 -14.82
N LYS A 47 -4.82 -17.13 -13.66
CA LYS A 47 -5.09 -16.45 -12.39
C LYS A 47 -3.79 -16.16 -11.66
N SER A 48 -3.61 -14.92 -11.22
CA SER A 48 -2.50 -14.51 -10.36
C SER A 48 -2.97 -13.56 -9.26
N PRO A 49 -2.36 -13.56 -8.06
CA PRO A 49 -2.56 -12.48 -7.10
C PRO A 49 -2.13 -11.14 -7.69
N TYR A 50 -2.79 -10.06 -7.29
CA TYR A 50 -2.44 -8.71 -7.71
C TYR A 50 -2.41 -7.71 -6.54
N PRO A 51 -1.32 -6.91 -6.42
CA PRO A 51 -0.11 -6.99 -7.23
C PRO A 51 0.68 -8.28 -6.97
N THR A 52 1.45 -8.73 -7.97
CA THR A 52 2.11 -10.05 -7.94
C THR A 52 3.16 -10.17 -6.84
N TYR A 53 3.81 -9.05 -6.47
CA TYR A 53 4.84 -9.04 -5.42
C TYR A 53 4.30 -9.30 -4.01
N GLN A 54 2.99 -9.11 -3.79
CA GLN A 54 2.32 -9.43 -2.52
C GLN A 54 2.04 -10.94 -2.37
N GLY A 55 1.97 -11.71 -3.47
CA GLY A 55 1.68 -13.14 -3.38
C GLY A 55 0.31 -13.42 -2.75
N SER A 56 0.23 -14.33 -1.77
CA SER A 56 -1.05 -14.78 -1.20
C SER A 56 -1.79 -13.73 -0.36
N THR A 57 -1.10 -12.69 0.10
CA THR A 57 -1.66 -11.58 0.89
C THR A 57 -2.29 -10.49 0.05
N ALA A 58 -2.15 -10.56 -1.28
CA ALA A 58 -2.82 -9.68 -2.23
C ALA A 58 -4.35 -9.66 -2.03
N ASN A 59 -4.94 -8.47 -2.11
CA ASN A 59 -6.39 -8.29 -2.01
C ASN A 59 -7.14 -8.56 -3.32
N PHE A 60 -6.41 -8.66 -4.42
CA PHE A 60 -7.00 -8.81 -5.75
C PHE A 60 -6.49 -10.05 -6.45
N TYR A 61 -7.33 -10.57 -7.34
CA TYR A 61 -6.93 -11.53 -8.36
C TYR A 61 -6.97 -10.88 -9.73
N ARG A 62 -5.97 -11.18 -10.57
CA ARG A 62 -5.96 -10.88 -11.99
C ARG A 62 -6.14 -12.17 -12.77
N TYR A 63 -7.10 -12.19 -13.69
CA TYR A 63 -7.33 -13.27 -14.64
C TYR A 63 -6.97 -12.78 -16.03
N ARG A 64 -5.88 -13.30 -16.59
CA ARG A 64 -5.38 -12.90 -17.91
C ARG A 64 -5.78 -13.92 -18.96
N HIS A 65 -6.55 -13.47 -19.95
CA HIS A 65 -6.95 -14.22 -21.14
C HIS A 65 -5.97 -13.93 -22.29
N ALA A 66 -5.36 -14.98 -22.85
CA ALA A 66 -4.45 -14.90 -23.99
C ALA A 66 -4.50 -16.17 -24.84
N LEU A 67 -4.02 -16.12 -26.10
CA LEU A 67 -3.91 -17.33 -26.94
C LEU A 67 -2.90 -18.34 -26.35
N GLU A 68 -3.21 -19.64 -26.41
CA GLU A 68 -2.36 -20.73 -25.93
C GLU A 68 -1.17 -21.06 -26.88
N THR A 69 -0.48 -20.05 -27.40
CA THR A 69 0.67 -20.29 -28.29
C THR A 69 1.97 -19.92 -27.60
N ARG A 70 3.07 -20.60 -27.95
CA ARG A 70 4.42 -20.16 -27.60
C ARG A 70 4.64 -18.76 -28.20
N GLY A 71 4.51 -17.71 -27.37
CA GLY A 71 4.60 -16.30 -27.75
C GLY A 71 3.26 -15.54 -27.69
N THR A 72 3.35 -14.21 -27.52
CA THR A 72 2.23 -13.25 -27.53
C THR A 72 1.70 -13.05 -28.95
N LYS A 73 0.98 -14.04 -29.49
CA LYS A 73 0.32 -13.88 -30.79
C LYS A 73 -0.90 -12.96 -30.66
N PRO A 74 -1.06 -11.98 -31.57
CA PRO A 74 -2.27 -11.18 -31.62
C PRO A 74 -3.50 -12.00 -32.03
N PHE A 75 -4.65 -11.53 -31.59
CA PHE A 75 -5.96 -11.92 -32.12
C PHE A 75 -6.84 -10.67 -32.27
N LYS A 76 -7.86 -10.75 -33.13
CA LYS A 76 -8.83 -9.69 -33.30
C LYS A 76 -9.91 -9.82 -32.23
N LEU A 77 -10.08 -8.81 -31.39
CA LEU A 77 -11.10 -8.82 -30.33
C LEU A 77 -12.49 -8.60 -30.92
N LEU A 78 -13.40 -9.55 -30.75
CA LEU A 78 -14.78 -9.43 -31.24
C LEU A 78 -15.72 -8.88 -30.18
N ALA A 79 -15.61 -9.37 -28.95
CA ALA A 79 -16.41 -8.95 -27.81
C ALA A 79 -15.73 -9.36 -26.50
N VAL A 80 -16.12 -8.71 -25.40
CA VAL A 80 -15.86 -9.19 -24.04
C VAL A 80 -17.20 -9.36 -23.34
N HIS A 81 -17.45 -10.53 -22.79
CA HIS A 81 -18.63 -10.84 -21.99
C HIS A 81 -18.23 -10.95 -20.52
N GLY A 82 -19.01 -10.34 -19.63
CA GLY A 82 -18.81 -10.34 -18.19
C GLY A 82 -19.09 -11.69 -17.53
N ASP A 83 -19.05 -11.71 -16.20
CA ASP A 83 -19.22 -12.91 -15.40
C ASP A 83 -20.59 -13.59 -15.59
N GLU A 84 -21.63 -12.81 -15.89
CA GLU A 84 -22.99 -13.29 -16.19
C GLU A 84 -23.23 -13.49 -17.69
N ASN A 85 -22.16 -13.56 -18.49
CA ASN A 85 -22.19 -13.65 -19.96
C ASN A 85 -22.90 -12.45 -20.64
N SER A 86 -23.03 -11.32 -19.93
CA SER A 86 -23.54 -10.06 -20.46
C SER A 86 -22.43 -9.31 -21.23
N PRO A 87 -22.74 -8.61 -22.33
CA PRO A 87 -21.72 -7.88 -23.08
C PRO A 87 -21.16 -6.71 -22.25
N ILE A 88 -19.83 -6.58 -22.22
CA ILE A 88 -19.09 -5.46 -21.65
C ILE A 88 -18.85 -4.44 -22.78
N ASN A 89 -19.37 -3.23 -22.62
CA ASN A 89 -19.20 -2.17 -23.62
C ASN A 89 -17.78 -1.58 -23.58
N ILE A 90 -16.90 -2.12 -24.42
CA ILE A 90 -15.53 -1.62 -24.65
C ILE A 90 -15.33 -1.22 -26.11
N ALA A 91 -16.28 -0.46 -26.65
CA ALA A 91 -16.40 -0.17 -28.08
C ALA A 91 -15.10 0.26 -28.79
N HIS A 92 -14.21 0.99 -28.09
CA HIS A 92 -12.92 1.45 -28.64
C HIS A 92 -12.00 0.29 -29.07
N ASP A 93 -12.02 -0.82 -28.33
CA ASP A 93 -11.08 -1.93 -28.54
C ASP A 93 -11.69 -3.07 -29.38
N ILE A 94 -13.00 -3.01 -29.67
CA ILE A 94 -13.66 -3.98 -30.55
C ILE A 94 -13.12 -3.86 -31.98
N GLY A 95 -12.75 -4.99 -32.56
CA GLY A 95 -12.14 -5.09 -33.89
C GLY A 95 -10.64 -4.79 -33.91
N GLN A 96 -10.03 -4.37 -32.80
CA GLN A 96 -8.59 -4.17 -32.70
C GLN A 96 -7.84 -5.50 -32.57
N TYR A 97 -6.57 -5.48 -32.97
CA TYR A 97 -5.65 -6.57 -32.69
C TYR A 97 -5.09 -6.40 -31.27
N ILE A 98 -5.23 -7.43 -30.45
CA ILE A 98 -4.84 -7.42 -29.05
C ILE A 98 -4.01 -8.65 -28.69
N THR A 99 -3.24 -8.55 -27.61
CA THR A 99 -2.42 -9.64 -27.08
C THR A 99 -3.06 -10.32 -25.87
N SER A 100 -3.81 -9.58 -25.06
CA SER A 100 -4.53 -10.13 -23.92
C SER A 100 -5.64 -9.21 -23.42
N VAL A 101 -6.60 -9.82 -22.72
CA VAL A 101 -7.56 -9.13 -21.86
C VAL A 101 -7.32 -9.62 -20.44
N SER A 102 -7.20 -8.74 -19.47
CA SER A 102 -7.15 -9.09 -18.05
C SER A 102 -8.39 -8.60 -17.33
N ALA A 103 -8.92 -9.38 -16.40
CA ALA A 103 -9.99 -8.95 -15.49
C ALA A 103 -9.50 -9.01 -14.03
N TYR A 104 -9.82 -7.99 -13.25
CA TYR A 104 -9.41 -7.84 -11.86
C TYR A 104 -10.62 -8.01 -10.95
N TYR A 105 -10.45 -8.79 -9.88
CA TYR A 105 -11.49 -9.14 -8.92
C TYR A 105 -11.00 -8.85 -7.52
N TRP A 106 -11.89 -8.36 -6.67
CA TRP A 106 -11.64 -8.30 -5.23
C TRP A 106 -11.79 -9.69 -4.61
N LYS A 107 -10.83 -10.10 -3.77
CA LYS A 107 -10.77 -11.44 -3.17
C LYS A 107 -12.04 -11.81 -2.39
N ASP A 108 -12.64 -10.85 -1.68
CA ASP A 108 -13.84 -11.09 -0.87
C ASP A 108 -15.14 -11.11 -1.69
N LYS A 109 -15.09 -10.63 -2.94
CA LYS A 109 -16.20 -10.62 -3.91
C LYS A 109 -15.73 -11.10 -5.28
N SER A 110 -15.19 -12.31 -5.32
CA SER A 110 -14.56 -12.88 -6.52
C SER A 110 -15.52 -13.29 -7.65
N LYS A 111 -16.80 -12.88 -7.61
CA LYS A 111 -17.81 -13.24 -8.61
C LYS A 111 -18.01 -12.19 -9.69
N GLU A 112 -17.49 -10.99 -9.47
CA GLU A 112 -17.70 -9.83 -10.34
C GLU A 112 -16.37 -9.13 -10.59
N ALA A 113 -16.04 -8.94 -11.87
CA ALA A 113 -14.88 -8.15 -12.26
C ALA A 113 -15.12 -6.67 -11.94
N ILE A 114 -14.18 -6.04 -11.25
CA ILE A 114 -14.22 -4.60 -10.95
C ILE A 114 -13.48 -3.76 -12.00
N LEU A 115 -12.51 -4.37 -12.70
CA LEU A 115 -11.72 -3.71 -13.73
C LEU A 115 -11.36 -4.70 -14.84
N VAL A 116 -11.38 -4.24 -16.08
CA VAL A 116 -10.89 -4.95 -17.27
C VAL A 116 -9.77 -4.14 -17.90
N GLU A 117 -8.69 -4.80 -18.28
CA GLU A 117 -7.55 -4.25 -19.00
C GLU A 117 -7.46 -4.92 -20.37
N VAL A 118 -7.32 -4.14 -21.43
CA VAL A 118 -7.10 -4.62 -22.80
C VAL A 118 -5.71 -4.17 -23.25
N VAL A 119 -4.90 -5.11 -23.73
CA VAL A 119 -3.54 -4.83 -24.22
C VAL A 119 -3.50 -5.02 -25.73
N THR A 120 -3.45 -3.91 -26.46
CA THR A 120 -3.46 -3.89 -27.94
C THR A 120 -2.08 -4.24 -28.51
N THR A 121 -1.99 -4.75 -29.74
CA THR A 121 -0.69 -4.83 -30.46
C THR A 121 -0.31 -3.53 -31.13
N ASN A 122 -1.31 -2.70 -31.44
CA ASN A 122 -1.09 -1.38 -31.99
C ASN A 122 -0.41 -0.50 -30.92
N HIS A 123 0.30 0.54 -31.35
CA HIS A 123 0.90 1.52 -30.44
C HIS A 123 1.83 0.92 -29.37
N LEU A 124 2.66 -0.06 -29.73
CA LEU A 124 3.71 -0.61 -28.86
C LEU A 124 3.19 -1.34 -27.61
N GLY A 125 2.00 -1.97 -27.69
CA GLY A 125 1.46 -2.69 -26.53
C GLY A 125 0.55 -1.83 -25.67
N ALA A 126 -0.16 -0.87 -26.25
CA ALA A 126 -0.92 0.10 -25.46
C ALA A 126 -2.04 -0.55 -24.63
N HIS A 127 -2.25 -0.01 -23.44
CA HIS A 127 -3.17 -0.51 -22.42
C HIS A 127 -4.40 0.39 -22.33
N THR A 128 -5.60 -0.21 -22.36
CA THR A 128 -6.86 0.46 -22.04
C THR A 128 -7.46 -0.22 -20.82
N TYR A 129 -7.89 0.58 -19.83
CA TYR A 129 -8.52 0.05 -18.62
C TYR A 129 -9.97 0.50 -18.57
N TYR A 130 -10.87 -0.38 -18.17
CA TYR A 130 -12.31 -0.13 -18.05
C TYR A 130 -12.79 -0.61 -16.69
N TYR A 131 -13.65 0.15 -16.03
CA TYR A 131 -14.32 -0.26 -14.80
C TYR A 131 -15.84 -0.25 -14.99
N GLY A 132 -16.53 -1.20 -14.35
CA GLY A 132 -17.99 -1.22 -14.32
C GLY A 132 -18.51 -0.15 -13.36
N LYS A 133 -19.69 0.42 -13.61
CA LYS A 133 -20.39 1.22 -12.60
C LYS A 133 -21.30 0.33 -11.75
N LYS A 134 -21.51 0.71 -10.50
CA LYS A 134 -22.36 -0.04 -9.54
C LYS A 134 -23.78 -0.34 -10.07
N ASP A 135 -24.34 0.54 -10.89
CA ASP A 135 -25.74 0.48 -11.31
C ASP A 135 -25.96 -0.08 -12.72
N GLY A 136 -25.01 -0.82 -13.31
CA GLY A 136 -25.33 -1.61 -14.50
C GLY A 136 -24.16 -2.03 -15.39
N ASN A 137 -24.51 -2.55 -16.57
CA ASN A 137 -23.62 -3.06 -17.62
C ASN A 137 -22.79 -1.95 -18.32
N ILE A 138 -22.65 -0.77 -17.71
CA ILE A 138 -21.92 0.35 -18.28
C ILE A 138 -20.48 0.28 -17.80
N TRP A 139 -19.58 0.01 -18.74
CA TRP A 139 -18.14 0.02 -18.54
C TRP A 139 -17.57 1.34 -19.04
N THR A 140 -16.79 2.00 -18.19
CA THR A 140 -16.20 3.32 -18.46
C THR A 140 -14.68 3.21 -18.46
N PRO A 141 -13.96 3.86 -19.40
CA PRO A 141 -12.51 3.92 -19.36
C PRO A 141 -12.00 4.52 -18.04
N LEU A 142 -10.92 3.96 -17.47
CA LEU A 142 -10.32 4.34 -16.18
C LEU A 142 -9.61 5.71 -16.21
N SER A 143 -9.47 6.33 -17.38
CA SER A 143 -8.84 7.65 -17.54
C SER A 143 -9.78 8.65 -18.18
N GLY A 144 -9.69 9.92 -17.75
CA GLY A 144 -10.37 11.06 -18.40
C GLY A 144 -9.98 11.27 -19.88
N ASN A 145 -9.00 10.49 -20.38
CA ASN A 145 -8.74 10.29 -21.79
C ASN A 145 -9.17 8.85 -22.15
N PRO A 146 -10.18 8.65 -23.01
CA PRO A 146 -10.76 7.35 -23.33
C PRO A 146 -9.87 6.45 -24.22
N GLY A 147 -8.61 6.85 -24.44
CA GLY A 147 -7.70 6.20 -25.39
C GLY A 147 -6.67 5.27 -24.76
N PRO A 148 -5.99 4.45 -25.59
CA PRO A 148 -4.93 3.56 -25.16
C PRO A 148 -3.75 4.33 -24.59
N GLN A 149 -3.19 3.83 -23.49
CA GLN A 149 -1.98 4.38 -22.88
C GLN A 149 -0.76 3.57 -23.33
N PRO A 150 0.33 4.21 -23.79
CA PRO A 150 1.51 3.49 -24.30
C PRO A 150 2.24 2.70 -23.20
N THR A 151 2.02 3.04 -21.94
CA THR A 151 2.63 2.38 -20.78
C THR A 151 1.53 1.88 -19.85
N PRO A 152 1.69 0.67 -19.26
CA PRO A 152 0.79 0.22 -18.22
C PRO A 152 0.82 1.17 -17.02
N LEU A 153 -0.26 1.19 -16.26
CA LEU A 153 -0.26 1.87 -14.97
C LEU A 153 0.80 1.24 -14.07
N VAL A 154 1.51 2.08 -13.31
CA VAL A 154 2.44 1.61 -12.28
C VAL A 154 1.66 0.73 -11.31
N PRO A 155 2.20 -0.42 -10.85
CA PRO A 155 1.42 -1.38 -10.07
C PRO A 155 0.70 -0.80 -8.85
N ASP A 156 1.36 0.12 -8.14
CA ASP A 156 0.82 0.83 -6.96
C ASP A 156 -0.34 1.78 -7.33
N ASP A 157 -0.28 2.43 -8.49
CA ASP A 157 -1.36 3.29 -8.98
C ASP A 157 -2.56 2.47 -9.46
N LEU A 158 -2.32 1.34 -10.11
CA LEU A 158 -3.39 0.41 -10.46
C LEU A 158 -4.04 -0.19 -9.20
N GLU A 159 -3.26 -0.57 -8.19
CA GLU A 159 -3.77 -1.05 -6.92
C GLU A 159 -4.62 0.01 -6.19
N LYS A 160 -4.20 1.28 -6.20
CA LYS A 160 -5.01 2.41 -5.72
C LYS A 160 -6.36 2.51 -6.42
N LYS A 161 -6.37 2.38 -7.74
CA LYS A 161 -7.63 2.40 -8.51
C LYS A 161 -8.52 1.23 -8.15
N LEU A 162 -7.96 0.05 -7.92
CA LEU A 162 -8.73 -1.11 -7.45
C LEU A 162 -9.26 -0.91 -6.02
N ASP A 163 -8.47 -0.31 -5.11
CA ASP A 163 -8.93 0.07 -3.76
C ASP A 163 -10.10 1.07 -3.85
N ASP A 164 -10.01 2.09 -4.71
CA ASP A 164 -11.08 3.07 -4.96
C ASP A 164 -12.36 2.40 -5.48
N LEU A 165 -12.23 1.46 -6.42
CA LEU A 165 -13.37 0.72 -6.97
C LEU A 165 -14.00 -0.20 -5.91
N VAL A 166 -13.20 -0.87 -5.07
CA VAL A 166 -13.74 -1.67 -3.96
C VAL A 166 -14.54 -0.80 -2.97
N CYS A 167 -14.03 0.39 -2.67
CA CYS A 167 -14.73 1.38 -1.86
C CYS A 167 -16.06 1.82 -2.48
N GLN A 168 -16.08 2.12 -3.79
CA GLN A 168 -17.28 2.54 -4.51
C GLN A 168 -18.33 1.43 -4.62
N HIS A 169 -17.92 0.22 -5.00
CA HIS A 169 -18.83 -0.89 -5.30
C HIS A 169 -19.32 -1.59 -4.04
N TYR A 170 -18.41 -1.81 -3.09
CA TYR A 170 -18.66 -2.69 -1.94
C TYR A 170 -18.63 -2.00 -0.59
N LYS A 171 -18.50 -0.65 -0.55
CA LYS A 171 -18.39 0.13 0.69
C LYS A 171 -17.27 -0.40 1.61
N ALA A 172 -16.18 -0.89 1.02
CA ALA A 172 -15.04 -1.42 1.75
C ALA A 172 -13.83 -0.50 1.58
N VAL A 173 -13.33 0.06 2.68
CA VAL A 173 -12.28 1.10 2.67
C VAL A 173 -10.91 0.52 2.98
N THR A 174 -9.90 1.04 2.28
CA THR A 174 -8.49 0.76 2.58
C THR A 174 -7.96 1.84 3.51
N LEU A 175 -7.47 1.46 4.70
CA LEU A 175 -6.83 2.40 5.62
C LEU A 175 -5.36 2.60 5.23
N ASP A 176 -4.99 3.83 4.93
CA ASP A 176 -3.58 4.25 4.82
C ASP A 176 -3.08 4.80 6.17
N LEU A 177 -2.22 4.02 6.84
CA LEU A 177 -1.64 4.34 8.15
C LEU A 177 -0.26 5.00 8.06
N SER A 178 0.10 5.56 6.90
CA SER A 178 1.40 6.25 6.75
C SER A 178 1.41 7.57 7.50
N SER A 179 2.54 7.90 8.13
CA SER A 179 2.67 9.13 8.94
C SER A 179 2.27 10.40 8.18
N LYS A 180 2.67 10.54 6.91
CA LYS A 180 2.31 11.67 6.04
C LYS A 180 0.80 11.76 5.80
N ASN A 181 0.16 10.61 5.57
CA ASN A 181 -1.28 10.54 5.39
C ASN A 181 -1.98 11.00 6.68
N SER A 182 -1.61 10.42 7.82
CA SER A 182 -2.19 10.78 9.12
C SER A 182 -2.01 12.26 9.44
N LYS A 183 -0.81 12.82 9.26
CA LYS A 183 -0.53 14.25 9.48
C LYS A 183 -1.39 15.16 8.60
N THR A 184 -1.57 14.81 7.33
CA THR A 184 -2.38 15.59 6.38
C THR A 184 -3.82 15.75 6.86
N TYR A 185 -4.36 14.74 7.55
CA TYR A 185 -5.72 14.75 8.10
C TYR A 185 -5.80 15.19 9.57
N THR A 186 -4.68 15.57 10.21
CA THR A 186 -4.71 16.11 11.58
C THR A 186 -4.09 17.50 11.73
N ASN A 187 -3.63 18.11 10.64
CA ASN A 187 -3.10 19.48 10.71
C ASN A 187 -4.22 20.45 11.10
N ASP A 188 -3.94 21.35 12.04
CA ASP A 188 -4.93 22.26 12.65
C ASP A 188 -5.61 23.19 11.63
N ASP A 189 -4.93 23.49 10.52
CA ASP A 189 -5.50 24.28 9.40
C ASP A 189 -6.57 23.51 8.63
N ASN A 190 -6.57 22.18 8.73
CA ASN A 190 -7.50 21.32 8.02
C ASN A 190 -8.72 21.10 8.92
N LYS A 191 -9.76 21.92 8.71
CA LYS A 191 -11.10 21.74 9.32
C LYS A 191 -11.73 20.37 9.04
N ASN A 192 -11.09 19.56 8.21
CA ASN A 192 -11.53 18.23 7.90
C ASN A 192 -10.45 17.18 8.14
N ASN A 193 -10.80 16.29 9.05
CA ASN A 193 -9.96 15.22 9.52
C ASN A 193 -10.30 13.85 8.91
N LYS A 194 -11.00 13.81 7.78
CA LYS A 194 -11.51 12.58 7.18
C LYS A 194 -10.95 12.30 5.80
N TYR A 195 -10.80 11.01 5.49
CA TYR A 195 -10.40 10.51 4.17
C TYR A 195 -11.18 9.25 3.77
N CYS A 196 -11.12 8.92 2.49
CA CYS A 196 -11.75 7.75 1.88
C CYS A 196 -11.22 7.57 0.45
N CYS A 197 -12.02 6.95 -0.42
CA CYS A 197 -11.86 6.96 -1.87
C CYS A 197 -12.43 8.23 -2.52
N SER A 198 -12.00 8.50 -3.75
CA SER A 198 -12.47 9.63 -4.57
C SER A 198 -14.00 9.67 -4.76
N TYR A 199 -14.67 8.53 -4.80
CA TYR A 199 -16.14 8.43 -4.89
C TYR A 199 -16.86 9.03 -3.68
N HIS A 200 -16.32 8.84 -2.47
CA HIS A 200 -16.83 9.45 -1.24
C HIS A 200 -16.21 10.82 -0.98
N ASN A 201 -15.55 11.41 -1.96
CA ASN A 201 -15.06 12.78 -1.91
C ASN A 201 -14.99 13.39 -3.33
N PRO A 202 -16.12 13.41 -4.08
CA PRO A 202 -16.10 13.73 -5.51
C PRO A 202 -15.75 15.20 -5.77
N ASN A 203 -16.09 16.08 -4.83
CA ASN A 203 -15.87 17.52 -4.95
C ASN A 203 -14.62 18.01 -4.21
N GLY A 204 -13.83 17.10 -3.64
CA GLY A 204 -12.83 17.48 -2.64
C GLY A 204 -13.45 17.98 -1.34
N ASP A 205 -14.78 17.90 -1.18
CA ASP A 205 -15.45 18.10 0.11
C ASP A 205 -15.10 16.94 1.04
N LYS A 206 -14.10 17.21 1.86
CA LYS A 206 -13.52 16.25 2.77
C LYS A 206 -14.57 15.72 3.79
N ASN A 207 -15.75 16.33 3.94
CA ASN A 207 -16.75 15.95 4.96
C ASN A 207 -17.38 14.57 4.72
N ASP A 208 -17.33 14.10 3.47
CA ASP A 208 -17.87 12.81 3.05
C ASP A 208 -16.90 11.64 3.28
N GLY A 209 -15.68 11.94 3.77
CA GLY A 209 -14.71 10.92 4.17
C GLY A 209 -15.29 9.95 5.20
N ARG A 210 -14.95 8.67 5.08
CA ARG A 210 -15.46 7.58 5.93
C ARG A 210 -14.50 7.16 7.02
N ILE A 211 -13.24 7.57 6.93
CA ILE A 211 -12.21 7.32 7.92
C ILE A 211 -11.85 8.65 8.54
N ALA A 212 -12.14 8.85 9.83
CA ALA A 212 -11.69 10.02 10.59
C ALA A 212 -10.29 9.78 11.16
N VAL A 213 -9.48 10.82 11.25
CA VAL A 213 -8.13 10.78 11.81
C VAL A 213 -8.03 11.83 12.89
N ASN A 214 -7.70 11.43 14.11
CA ASN A 214 -7.50 12.35 15.22
C ASN A 214 -6.09 12.18 15.75
N LYS A 215 -5.42 13.29 16.07
CA LYS A 215 -4.13 13.24 16.76
C LYS A 215 -4.37 13.16 18.26
N GLY A 216 -3.60 12.33 18.94
CA GLY A 216 -3.57 12.28 20.40
C GLY A 216 -2.18 11.96 20.92
N SER A 217 -2.07 11.83 22.23
CA SER A 217 -0.84 11.39 22.87
C SER A 217 -1.10 10.67 24.17
N VAL A 218 -0.24 9.70 24.50
CA VAL A 218 -0.21 9.01 25.78
C VAL A 218 0.93 9.58 26.62
N SER A 219 0.71 9.89 27.88
CA SER A 219 1.75 10.37 28.81
C SER A 219 1.61 9.70 30.18
N CYS A 220 2.67 9.75 31.00
CA CYS A 220 2.52 9.33 32.39
C CYS A 220 1.66 10.35 33.18
N LYS A 221 0.71 9.82 33.96
CA LYS A 221 0.07 10.52 35.08
C LYS A 221 1.05 10.69 36.24
N VAL A 222 1.70 11.84 36.32
CA VAL A 222 2.49 12.20 37.51
C VAL A 222 1.55 12.84 38.54
N THR A 223 1.33 12.17 39.68
CA THR A 223 0.36 12.61 40.69
C THR A 223 0.87 13.71 41.64
N ASN A 224 2.19 13.95 41.70
CA ASN A 224 2.82 14.88 42.64
C ASN A 224 3.85 15.77 41.92
N HIS A 225 3.40 16.68 41.06
CA HIS A 225 4.32 17.59 40.37
C HIS A 225 4.76 18.75 41.28
N ASP A 226 6.07 18.84 41.49
CA ASP A 226 6.74 20.14 41.53
C ASP A 226 6.59 20.77 40.13
N PRO A 227 5.97 21.95 39.99
CA PRO A 227 5.82 22.65 38.71
C PRO A 227 7.16 23.02 38.05
N SER A 228 8.29 22.89 38.76
CA SER A 228 9.63 23.09 38.20
C SER A 228 10.14 21.93 37.34
N GLN A 229 9.58 20.71 37.49
CA GLN A 229 10.04 19.54 36.72
C GLN A 229 9.31 19.44 35.38
N ALA A 230 10.08 19.51 34.28
CA ALA A 230 9.58 19.29 32.93
C ALA A 230 8.78 17.98 32.86
N HIS A 231 7.55 18.06 32.37
CA HIS A 231 6.69 16.89 32.20
C HIS A 231 7.38 15.80 31.38
N PRO A 232 7.17 14.51 31.70
CA PRO A 232 7.66 13.42 30.86
C PRO A 232 7.19 13.61 29.42
N SER A 233 8.02 13.22 28.47
CA SER A 233 7.66 13.22 27.06
C SER A 233 6.33 12.47 26.87
N SER A 234 5.50 12.91 25.94
CA SER A 234 4.32 12.15 25.53
C SER A 234 4.65 11.31 24.30
N ALA A 235 3.98 10.17 24.14
CA ALA A 235 4.02 9.33 22.95
C ALA A 235 2.85 9.71 22.04
N PRO A 236 3.06 10.44 20.93
CA PRO A 236 2.00 10.84 20.02
C PRO A 236 1.49 9.65 19.21
N PHE A 237 0.20 9.64 18.91
CA PHE A 237 -0.43 8.68 18.01
C PHE A 237 -1.42 9.37 17.08
N PHE A 238 -1.78 8.66 16.00
CA PHE A 238 -2.91 9.01 15.15
C PHE A 238 -3.99 7.95 15.29
N LYS A 239 -5.20 8.36 15.70
CA LYS A 239 -6.38 7.51 15.80
C LYS A 239 -7.11 7.54 14.46
N HIS A 240 -7.05 6.45 13.71
CA HIS A 240 -7.86 6.21 12.52
C HIS A 240 -9.15 5.52 12.92
N GLU A 241 -10.29 6.12 12.60
CA GLU A 241 -11.61 5.71 13.06
C GLU A 241 -12.54 5.45 11.89
N ILE A 242 -13.16 4.28 11.92
CA ILE A 242 -14.28 3.91 11.06
C ILE A 242 -15.50 3.73 11.95
N THR A 243 -16.53 4.54 11.72
CA THR A 243 -17.83 4.35 12.38
C THR A 243 -18.68 3.36 11.59
N SER A 244 -19.45 2.54 12.31
CA SER A 244 -20.29 1.48 11.74
C SER A 244 -21.43 1.93 10.80
N ASP A 245 -21.55 3.22 10.54
CA ASP A 245 -22.70 3.78 9.84
C ASP A 245 -22.72 3.32 8.37
N GLY A 246 -23.82 2.67 7.98
CA GLY A 246 -24.08 2.34 6.58
C GLY A 246 -23.42 1.07 6.03
N GLY A 247 -22.92 0.19 6.91
CA GLY A 247 -22.37 -1.12 6.56
C GLY A 247 -20.96 -1.05 5.95
N LEU A 248 -20.15 -0.08 6.40
CA LEU A 248 -18.77 0.06 5.96
C LEU A 248 -17.91 -1.12 6.41
N ARG A 249 -16.98 -1.53 5.57
CA ARG A 249 -16.04 -2.63 5.83
C ARG A 249 -14.60 -2.17 5.65
N VAL A 250 -13.65 -2.92 6.19
CA VAL A 250 -12.23 -2.71 5.90
C VAL A 250 -11.81 -3.68 4.83
N SER A 251 -11.36 -3.18 3.67
CA SER A 251 -10.79 -4.02 2.61
C SER A 251 -9.33 -4.36 2.89
N ALA A 252 -8.57 -3.41 3.44
CA ALA A 252 -7.16 -3.56 3.72
C ALA A 252 -6.64 -2.50 4.69
N ILE A 253 -5.54 -2.80 5.36
CA ILE A 253 -4.72 -1.85 6.09
C ILE A 253 -3.37 -1.80 5.42
N LYS A 254 -2.94 -0.61 5.02
CA LYS A 254 -1.70 -0.41 4.27
C LYS A 254 -0.93 0.78 4.82
N TYR A 255 0.35 0.84 4.49
CA TYR A 255 1.18 2.01 4.70
C TYR A 255 2.31 2.06 3.67
N TYR A 256 2.92 3.24 3.52
CA TYR A 256 4.10 3.45 2.71
C TYR A 256 5.34 3.43 3.59
N PRO A 257 6.33 2.55 3.33
CA PRO A 257 7.57 2.53 4.11
C PRO A 257 8.40 3.80 3.92
N ASN A 258 8.24 4.46 2.78
CA ASN A 258 8.83 5.74 2.41
C ASN A 258 7.86 6.48 1.48
N SER A 259 8.04 7.78 1.28
CA SER A 259 7.06 8.63 0.57
C SER A 259 6.81 8.29 -0.91
N SER A 260 7.59 7.38 -1.51
CA SER A 260 7.58 7.07 -2.95
C SER A 260 7.64 5.57 -3.32
N GLY A 261 7.60 4.67 -2.33
CA GLY A 261 7.72 3.22 -2.56
C GLY A 261 6.38 2.50 -2.69
N PRO A 262 6.40 1.19 -2.98
CA PRO A 262 5.19 0.38 -2.97
C PRO A 262 4.60 0.33 -1.56
N ARG A 263 3.28 0.42 -1.47
CA ARG A 263 2.56 0.20 -0.20
C ARG A 263 2.79 -1.22 0.29
N ARG A 264 2.83 -1.36 1.61
CA ARG A 264 2.85 -2.66 2.30
C ARG A 264 1.53 -2.87 3.02
N ARG A 265 1.01 -4.09 2.96
CA ARG A 265 -0.14 -4.51 3.75
C ARG A 265 0.27 -4.82 5.18
N ILE A 266 -0.57 -4.45 6.12
CA ILE A 266 -0.49 -4.83 7.53
C ILE A 266 -1.52 -5.94 7.75
N ASN A 267 -1.04 -7.13 8.09
CA ASN A 267 -1.89 -8.27 8.45
C ASN A 267 -1.97 -8.38 9.97
N ILE A 268 -3.11 -8.00 10.53
CA ILE A 268 -3.44 -8.16 11.95
C ILE A 268 -4.34 -9.40 12.08
N PRO A 269 -3.87 -10.47 12.75
CA PRO A 269 -4.64 -11.71 12.89
C PRO A 269 -6.02 -11.47 13.50
N GLY A 270 -7.08 -11.88 12.80
CA GLY A 270 -8.47 -11.75 13.26
C GLY A 270 -9.18 -10.49 12.77
N LEU A 271 -8.46 -9.57 12.10
CA LEU A 271 -9.05 -8.38 11.50
C LEU A 271 -9.42 -8.58 10.02
N GLU A 272 -8.98 -9.68 9.39
CA GLU A 272 -9.26 -9.97 7.97
C GLU A 272 -10.76 -10.13 7.68
N ASN A 273 -11.54 -10.52 8.69
CA ASN A 273 -12.97 -10.77 8.60
C ASN A 273 -13.81 -9.64 9.22
N PHE A 274 -13.24 -8.44 9.38
CA PHE A 274 -13.99 -7.32 9.93
C PHE A 274 -15.07 -6.84 8.95
N GLN A 275 -16.29 -7.28 9.20
CA GLN A 275 -17.44 -6.98 8.33
C GLN A 275 -18.35 -5.90 8.88
N ASN A 276 -18.44 -5.75 10.21
CA ASN A 276 -19.40 -4.87 10.87
C ASN A 276 -18.81 -4.33 12.18
N GLY A 277 -19.22 -3.12 12.54
CA GLY A 277 -18.86 -2.46 13.80
C GLY A 277 -18.01 -1.22 13.58
N SER A 278 -17.64 -0.57 14.68
CA SER A 278 -16.64 0.48 14.66
C SER A 278 -15.25 -0.13 14.80
N LEU A 279 -14.27 0.48 14.13
CA LEU A 279 -12.86 0.11 14.25
C LEU A 279 -12.04 1.36 14.50
N PHE A 280 -11.22 1.31 15.55
CA PHE A 280 -10.31 2.38 15.91
C PHE A 280 -8.88 1.82 15.93
N LEU A 281 -8.00 2.41 15.15
CA LEU A 281 -6.58 2.08 15.10
C LEU A 281 -5.78 3.26 15.64
N TYR A 282 -5.11 3.08 16.76
CA TYR A 282 -4.23 4.07 17.37
C TYR A 282 -2.80 3.76 16.94
N VAL A 283 -2.30 4.55 16.00
CA VAL A 283 -1.08 4.28 15.26
C VAL A 283 0.06 5.14 15.80
N PHE A 284 1.13 4.49 16.24
CA PHE A 284 2.33 5.14 16.73
C PHE A 284 3.44 5.08 15.68
N HIS A 285 4.18 6.18 15.58
CA HIS A 285 5.34 6.35 14.69
C HIS A 285 6.53 6.87 15.49
N CYS A 286 7.74 6.43 15.16
CA CYS A 286 8.97 7.09 15.60
C CYS A 286 9.35 8.21 14.61
N THR A 287 10.35 7.94 13.78
CA THR A 287 10.84 8.78 12.70
C THR A 287 10.44 8.14 11.37
N GLY A 288 9.95 8.95 10.43
CA GLY A 288 9.56 8.49 9.09
C GLY A 288 8.09 8.12 8.93
N GLU A 289 7.82 7.35 7.89
CA GLU A 289 6.45 7.07 7.40
C GLU A 289 5.81 5.82 8.01
N ALA A 290 6.63 4.80 8.32
CA ALA A 290 6.13 3.50 8.76
C ALA A 290 5.55 3.54 10.18
N PRO A 291 4.40 2.90 10.43
CA PRO A 291 3.94 2.66 11.79
C PRO A 291 4.83 1.61 12.45
N ILE A 292 4.96 1.67 13.77
CA ILE A 292 5.77 0.74 14.56
C ILE A 292 4.95 -0.07 15.56
N LEU A 293 3.86 0.53 16.06
CA LEU A 293 3.00 -0.03 17.08
C LEU A 293 1.57 0.44 16.81
N ILE A 294 0.61 -0.46 16.91
CA ILE A 294 -0.82 -0.20 16.68
C ILE A 294 -1.60 -0.77 17.87
N TYR A 295 -2.44 0.06 18.50
CA TYR A 295 -3.48 -0.43 19.40
C TYR A 295 -4.81 -0.47 18.63
N VAL A 296 -5.49 -1.60 18.72
CA VAL A 296 -6.77 -1.86 18.05
C VAL A 296 -7.88 -1.84 19.08
N GLU A 297 -8.92 -1.05 18.83
CA GLU A 297 -10.15 -1.03 19.60
C GLU A 297 -11.34 -1.22 18.65
N GLY A 298 -12.32 -2.01 19.07
CA GLY A 298 -13.36 -2.53 18.20
C GLY A 298 -12.90 -3.75 17.40
N GLY A 299 -13.61 -4.07 16.33
CA GLY A 299 -13.32 -5.28 15.57
C GLY A 299 -13.97 -6.55 16.14
N GLY A 300 -13.34 -7.70 15.84
CA GLY A 300 -13.72 -8.98 16.44
C GLY A 300 -13.13 -9.13 17.86
N HIS A 301 -13.73 -10.01 18.67
CA HIS A 301 -13.29 -10.30 20.05
C HIS A 301 -11.82 -10.73 20.16
N THR A 302 -11.22 -11.25 19.08
CA THR A 302 -9.83 -11.68 19.04
C THR A 302 -8.84 -10.52 18.89
N VAL A 303 -9.30 -9.34 18.45
CA VAL A 303 -8.46 -8.15 18.19
C VAL A 303 -8.85 -6.94 19.03
N ASP A 304 -10.06 -6.93 19.59
CA ASP A 304 -10.55 -5.82 20.41
C ASP A 304 -9.64 -5.60 21.64
N LYS A 305 -9.21 -4.35 21.80
CA LYS A 305 -8.33 -3.85 22.89
C LYS A 305 -6.99 -4.56 22.96
N ARG A 306 -6.36 -4.77 21.80
CA ARG A 306 -5.05 -5.43 21.69
C ARG A 306 -4.00 -4.57 21.03
N TRP A 307 -2.76 -4.77 21.47
CA TRP A 307 -1.58 -4.16 20.89
C TRP A 307 -0.95 -5.08 19.85
N PHE A 308 -0.47 -4.49 18.77
CA PHE A 308 0.26 -5.17 17.71
C PHE A 308 1.51 -4.40 17.36
N LYS A 309 2.63 -5.10 17.23
CA LYS A 309 3.89 -4.51 16.78
C LYS A 309 4.27 -4.96 15.40
N LYS A 310 5.02 -4.08 14.74
CA LYS A 310 5.70 -4.41 13.49
C LYS A 310 6.72 -5.53 13.73
N PRO A 311 6.82 -6.54 12.85
CA PRO A 311 7.82 -7.58 12.98
C PRO A 311 9.24 -7.02 12.85
N ALA A 312 10.20 -7.62 13.55
CA ALA A 312 11.60 -7.17 13.58
C ALA A 312 12.27 -7.23 12.19
N SER A 313 11.89 -8.21 11.37
CA SER A 313 12.37 -8.38 10.01
C SER A 313 11.22 -8.16 9.01
N SER A 314 11.44 -7.26 8.05
CA SER A 314 10.54 -7.09 6.91
C SER A 314 11.28 -7.43 5.63
N ASN A 315 10.77 -8.41 4.88
CA ASN A 315 11.34 -8.82 3.59
C ASN A 315 10.98 -7.85 2.45
N GLY A 316 10.64 -6.60 2.77
CA GLY A 316 10.18 -5.60 1.81
C GLY A 316 8.77 -5.86 1.26
N LYS A 317 8.01 -6.77 1.87
CA LYS A 317 6.67 -7.20 1.45
C LYS A 317 5.63 -6.88 2.52
N ASP A 318 4.44 -7.42 2.35
CA ASP A 318 3.38 -7.42 3.36
C ASP A 318 3.84 -8.02 4.67
N GLU A 319 3.37 -7.44 5.76
CA GLU A 319 3.90 -7.68 7.09
C GLU A 319 2.83 -8.33 7.96
N ASN A 320 3.17 -9.47 8.58
CA ASN A 320 2.34 -10.10 9.59
C ASN A 320 2.71 -9.48 10.93
N TRP A 321 1.78 -8.73 11.51
CA TRP A 321 1.99 -8.03 12.76
C TRP A 321 1.72 -8.94 13.94
N GLU A 322 2.53 -8.81 14.99
CA GLU A 322 2.52 -9.70 16.15
C GLU A 322 1.79 -9.05 17.31
N ALA A 323 0.91 -9.81 17.97
CA ALA A 323 0.24 -9.34 19.17
C ALA A 323 1.25 -9.15 20.32
N LEU A 324 1.02 -8.15 21.16
CA LEU A 324 1.84 -7.84 22.32
C LEU A 324 1.07 -8.04 23.62
N ASP A 325 1.35 -9.14 24.31
CA ASP A 325 0.64 -9.46 25.55
C ASP A 325 1.05 -8.57 26.72
N ASP A 326 2.29 -8.07 26.73
CA ASP A 326 2.85 -7.25 27.81
C ASP A 326 2.16 -5.88 27.97
N LEU A 327 1.46 -5.42 26.92
CA LEU A 327 0.72 -4.15 26.89
C LEU A 327 -0.80 -4.33 27.05
N ASN A 328 -1.31 -5.56 27.23
CA ASN A 328 -2.76 -5.82 27.31
C ASN A 328 -3.48 -5.10 28.47
N ASN A 329 -2.74 -4.64 29.48
CA ASN A 329 -3.29 -3.85 30.59
C ASN A 329 -3.32 -2.32 30.32
N ILE A 330 -2.91 -1.89 29.13
CA ILE A 330 -2.93 -0.50 28.66
C ILE A 330 -4.04 -0.37 27.63
N THR A 331 -5.09 0.39 27.95
CA THR A 331 -6.21 0.67 27.04
C THR A 331 -6.23 2.15 26.70
N LEU A 332 -6.30 2.47 25.40
CA LEU A 332 -6.48 3.84 24.92
C LEU A 332 -7.98 4.04 24.69
N GLY A 333 -8.71 4.48 25.71
CA GLY A 333 -10.13 4.83 25.56
C GLY A 333 -10.32 6.19 24.88
N GLU A 334 -11.49 6.82 25.08
CA GLU A 334 -11.82 8.12 24.48
C GLU A 334 -10.89 9.27 24.92
N GLN A 335 -10.24 9.14 26.09
CA GLN A 335 -9.31 10.14 26.64
C GLN A 335 -8.04 9.47 27.19
N PRO A 336 -7.02 9.21 26.36
CA PRO A 336 -5.83 8.46 26.75
C PRO A 336 -4.79 9.27 27.56
N ASN A 337 -5.21 10.34 28.24
CA ASN A 337 -4.32 11.45 28.55
C ASN A 337 -3.39 11.20 29.73
N ALA A 338 -3.55 10.11 30.48
CA ALA A 338 -2.65 9.81 31.58
C ALA A 338 -2.70 8.32 31.97
N ILE A 339 -1.63 7.58 31.73
CA ILE A 339 -1.45 6.21 32.22
C ILE A 339 -0.44 6.17 33.36
N ASP A 340 -0.44 5.09 34.14
CA ASP A 340 0.57 4.88 35.18
C ASP A 340 2.00 4.87 34.59
N CYS A 341 2.99 5.33 35.35
CA CYS A 341 4.35 5.52 34.86
C CYS A 341 5.03 4.19 34.50
N GLU A 342 4.73 3.10 35.21
CA GLU A 342 5.24 1.76 34.86
C GLU A 342 4.64 1.27 33.55
N LYS A 343 3.35 1.55 33.32
CA LYS A 343 2.69 1.25 32.03
C LYS A 343 3.27 2.10 30.90
N TYR A 344 3.51 3.39 31.14
CA TYR A 344 4.12 4.28 30.15
C TYR A 344 5.54 3.82 29.79
N LYS A 345 6.33 3.42 30.79
CA LYS A 345 7.68 2.89 30.58
C LYS A 345 7.67 1.69 29.64
N ARG A 346 6.80 0.69 29.87
CA ARG A 346 6.64 -0.47 28.98
C ARG A 346 6.23 -0.09 27.57
N LEU A 347 5.32 0.88 27.43
CA LEU A 347 4.93 1.41 26.11
C LEU A 347 6.14 2.01 25.38
N VAL A 348 6.94 2.84 26.06
CA VAL A 348 8.13 3.47 25.48
C VAL A 348 9.22 2.44 25.11
N GLU A 349 9.40 1.41 25.94
CA GLU A 349 10.32 0.29 25.67
C GLU A 349 9.97 -0.46 24.37
N GLU A 350 8.68 -0.66 24.08
CA GLU A 350 8.23 -1.26 22.81
C GLU A 350 8.34 -0.29 21.63
N LEU A 351 8.16 1.02 21.84
CA LEU A 351 8.28 2.02 20.77
C LEU A 351 9.73 2.15 20.26
N LYS A 352 10.73 2.04 21.13
CA LYS A 352 12.17 2.16 20.79
C LYS A 352 12.52 3.44 20.01
N CYS A 353 11.80 4.55 20.23
CA CYS A 353 12.13 5.84 19.62
C CYS A 353 13.10 6.62 20.51
N SER A 354 14.13 7.23 19.90
CA SER A 354 15.14 8.05 20.60
C SER A 354 14.58 9.28 21.34
N ASN A 355 13.37 9.71 20.98
CA ASN A 355 12.80 10.99 21.43
C ASN A 355 11.87 10.84 22.64
N HIS A 356 11.64 9.62 23.13
CA HIS A 356 10.83 9.38 24.33
C HIS A 356 11.76 9.23 25.53
N LYS A 357 11.55 10.08 26.53
CA LYS A 357 12.24 10.03 27.81
C LYS A 357 11.49 9.07 28.72
N ASP A 358 12.26 8.32 29.51
CA ASP A 358 11.70 7.52 30.60
C ASP A 358 10.93 8.41 31.57
N CYS A 359 9.93 7.82 32.20
CA CYS A 359 9.26 8.52 33.26
C CYS A 359 10.25 8.76 34.40
N PRO A 360 10.38 10.00 34.93
CA PRO A 360 11.13 10.22 36.15
C PRO A 360 10.51 9.35 37.24
N LEU A 361 11.24 8.32 37.67
CA LEU A 361 10.84 7.54 38.81
C LEU A 361 10.64 8.52 39.97
N SER A 362 9.49 8.46 40.62
CA SER A 362 9.24 9.26 41.81
C SER A 362 10.38 8.98 42.78
N GLN A 363 11.29 9.94 42.96
CA GLN A 363 12.43 9.82 43.87
C GLN A 363 12.01 9.73 45.34
N ASN A 364 10.72 9.56 45.61
CA ASN A 364 10.16 9.18 46.90
C ASN A 364 10.42 7.70 47.20
N GLY A 365 11.65 7.22 46.97
CA GLY A 365 12.15 6.13 47.79
C GLY A 365 12.02 6.54 49.26
N PRO A 366 11.77 5.60 50.19
CA PRO A 366 11.80 5.90 51.62
C PRO A 366 13.05 6.75 51.90
N PRO A 367 12.93 7.88 52.64
CA PRO A 367 14.06 8.76 52.89
C PRO A 367 15.24 7.90 53.30
N GLN A 368 16.29 7.92 52.47
CA GLN A 368 17.47 7.11 52.69
C GLN A 368 17.93 7.46 54.12
N PRO A 369 18.05 6.47 55.03
CA PRO A 369 18.45 6.77 56.40
C PRO A 369 19.72 7.62 56.34
N PRO A 370 19.82 8.68 57.18
CA PRO A 370 20.92 9.62 57.09
C PRO A 370 22.24 8.85 57.04
N PRO A 371 23.14 9.18 56.10
CA PRO A 371 24.41 8.48 55.98
C PRO A 371 25.06 8.46 57.36
N PRO A 372 25.57 7.29 57.82
CA PRO A 372 26.27 7.23 59.09
C PRO A 372 27.39 8.28 59.05
N VAL A 373 27.35 9.18 60.02
CA VAL A 373 28.36 10.21 60.25
C VAL A 373 29.67 9.47 60.55
N GLY A 374 30.44 9.23 59.50
CA GLY A 374 31.67 8.46 59.52
C GLY A 374 32.81 9.29 58.95
N GLU A 375 33.54 9.89 59.87
CA GLU A 375 35.00 10.03 59.89
C GLU A 375 35.72 10.43 58.59
N LYS A 376 36.23 11.66 58.62
CA LYS A 376 37.26 12.19 57.73
C LYS A 376 38.41 11.19 57.58
N ASN A 377 38.69 10.74 56.37
CA ASN A 377 40.05 10.38 55.99
C ASN A 377 40.51 11.27 54.82
N LEU A 378 41.54 12.04 55.14
CA LEU A 378 42.52 12.62 54.23
C LEU A 378 43.26 11.47 53.53
N GLU A 379 43.31 11.50 52.21
CA GLU A 379 44.33 10.85 51.36
C GLU A 379 43.96 11.19 49.90
N GLU A 380 44.86 11.39 48.95
CA GLU A 380 46.21 11.93 48.89
C GLU A 380 46.35 12.32 47.42
N ASP A 381 46.93 13.49 47.17
CA ASP A 381 47.16 14.09 45.87
C ASP A 381 48.23 13.30 45.10
N LYS A 382 47.86 12.65 43.99
CA LYS A 382 48.81 12.22 42.96
C LYS A 382 48.30 12.51 41.56
N ARG A 383 48.87 13.58 40.99
CA ARG A 383 49.00 13.85 39.56
C ARG A 383 49.93 12.80 38.94
N GLU A 384 49.56 12.29 37.77
CA GLU A 384 50.50 11.77 36.79
C GLU A 384 50.03 12.18 35.40
N ASP A 385 50.87 12.99 34.76
CA ASP A 385 50.81 13.40 33.36
C ASP A 385 51.20 12.24 32.45
N GLY A 386 50.56 12.13 31.28
CA GLY A 386 50.93 11.15 30.25
C GLY A 386 50.13 11.26 28.96
N GLU A 387 50.57 12.15 28.06
CA GLU A 387 50.50 12.03 26.59
C GLU A 387 51.88 11.52 26.10
N PRO A 388 52.11 11.02 24.85
CA PRO A 388 51.26 11.03 23.65
C PRO A 388 51.28 9.73 22.79
N GLU A 389 50.55 9.80 21.67
CA GLU A 389 50.79 9.20 20.33
C GLU A 389 50.93 7.66 20.15
N ASP A 390 50.10 7.06 19.28
CA ASP A 390 50.54 6.57 17.97
C ASP A 390 49.42 5.86 17.18
N ASP A 391 49.55 5.97 15.86
CA ASP A 391 48.71 5.50 14.77
C ASP A 391 48.56 3.97 14.69
N GLU A 392 47.39 3.46 14.31
CA GLU A 392 47.30 2.22 13.52
C GLU A 392 46.21 2.28 12.44
N GLU A 393 46.74 2.32 11.22
CA GLU A 393 46.20 1.95 9.93
C GLU A 393 45.65 0.50 9.96
N VAL A 394 44.37 0.29 9.62
CA VAL A 394 43.86 -1.04 9.25
C VAL A 394 43.28 -1.01 7.84
N THR A 395 43.97 -1.77 7.00
CA THR A 395 43.71 -2.06 5.60
C THR A 395 42.67 -3.17 5.44
N SER A 396 41.90 -3.03 4.35
CA SER A 396 41.25 -4.04 3.50
C SER A 396 40.50 -5.23 4.11
N THR A 397 39.28 -5.47 3.62
CA THR A 397 39.05 -6.60 2.70
C THR A 397 37.78 -6.38 1.87
N ASP A 398 38.00 -6.31 0.57
CA ASP A 398 37.03 -6.54 -0.50
C ASP A 398 36.40 -7.94 -0.41
N SER A 399 35.12 -8.03 -0.76
CA SER A 399 34.62 -9.24 -1.42
C SER A 399 33.62 -8.87 -2.51
N SER A 400 34.21 -8.57 -3.66
CA SER A 400 33.69 -8.73 -5.01
C SER A 400 32.84 -10.00 -5.18
N TRP A 401 31.62 -9.85 -5.68
CA TRP A 401 30.90 -10.90 -6.40
C TRP A 401 30.72 -10.43 -7.84
N ASP A 402 31.70 -10.84 -8.64
CA ASP A 402 31.82 -10.68 -10.07
C ASP A 402 30.84 -11.63 -10.77
N LEU A 403 29.90 -11.09 -11.56
CA LEU A 403 29.02 -11.86 -12.43
C LEU A 403 28.97 -11.15 -13.80
N LYS A 404 29.96 -11.44 -14.64
CA LYS A 404 29.98 -11.10 -16.06
C LYS A 404 30.12 -12.35 -16.92
N THR A 405 29.03 -12.73 -17.59
CA THR A 405 28.98 -13.29 -18.96
C THR A 405 27.47 -13.39 -19.30
N ILE A 406 26.88 -12.99 -20.43
CA ILE A 406 27.24 -12.82 -21.84
C ILE A 406 26.23 -11.80 -22.42
N LEU A 407 26.68 -10.78 -23.17
CA LEU A 407 26.02 -10.25 -24.37
C LEU A 407 26.90 -9.13 -24.96
N GLY A 408 27.34 -9.34 -26.20
CA GLY A 408 28.13 -8.38 -27.00
C GLY A 408 27.28 -7.26 -27.63
N PRO A 409 27.94 -6.29 -28.28
CA PRO A 409 27.55 -4.88 -28.23
C PRO A 409 26.96 -4.36 -29.54
N ILE A 410 26.05 -3.37 -29.50
CA ILE A 410 25.99 -2.33 -30.55
C ILE A 410 25.53 -0.98 -29.94
N PHE A 411 26.23 0.09 -30.35
CA PHE A 411 25.95 1.53 -30.25
C PHE A 411 26.55 2.34 -29.08
N GLY A 412 27.77 2.82 -29.34
CA GLY A 412 28.01 4.25 -29.59
C GLY A 412 27.71 5.23 -28.45
N THR A 413 28.73 5.53 -27.65
CA THR A 413 28.78 6.64 -26.71
C THR A 413 28.80 7.99 -27.44
N GLY A 414 27.73 8.77 -27.33
CA GLY A 414 27.76 10.23 -27.46
C GLY A 414 27.65 10.85 -26.06
N ALA A 415 28.67 11.61 -25.65
CA ALA A 415 28.70 12.30 -24.36
C ALA A 415 27.66 13.44 -24.32
N PRO A 416 26.86 13.60 -23.25
CA PRO A 416 26.13 14.83 -23.03
C PRO A 416 26.98 15.79 -22.19
N VAL A 417 27.33 16.91 -22.82
CA VAL A 417 27.70 18.16 -22.16
C VAL A 417 26.47 18.65 -21.36
N GLY A 418 26.70 19.04 -20.12
CA GLY A 418 25.66 19.33 -19.13
C GLY A 418 24.83 20.59 -19.36
N GLY A 419 23.73 20.66 -18.61
CA GLY A 419 23.13 21.89 -18.09
C GLY A 419 22.50 22.85 -19.10
N GLY A 420 21.31 22.53 -19.64
CA GLY A 420 20.51 23.51 -20.38
C GLY A 420 19.19 23.01 -20.98
N ALA A 421 19.02 21.69 -21.15
CA ALA A 421 17.91 21.14 -21.93
C ALA A 421 16.51 21.17 -21.26
N TYR A 422 16.42 21.33 -19.93
CA TYR A 422 15.12 21.22 -19.24
C TYR A 422 14.19 22.42 -19.45
N ALA A 423 14.73 23.63 -19.64
CA ALA A 423 13.91 24.81 -19.93
C ALA A 423 13.39 24.81 -21.39
N GLY A 424 14.19 24.31 -22.34
CA GLY A 424 13.82 24.24 -23.76
C GLY A 424 12.66 23.28 -24.04
N TRP A 425 12.63 22.13 -23.35
CA TRP A 425 11.57 21.13 -23.53
C TRP A 425 10.18 21.63 -23.09
N HIS A 426 10.13 22.43 -22.02
CA HIS A 426 8.87 22.96 -21.49
C HIS A 426 8.27 24.08 -22.35
N VAL A 427 9.10 24.85 -23.05
CA VAL A 427 8.66 25.88 -24.00
C VAL A 427 8.23 25.25 -25.32
N TYR A 428 8.96 24.25 -25.83
CA TYR A 428 8.62 23.54 -27.07
C TYR A 428 7.24 22.84 -26.99
N THR A 429 6.96 22.17 -25.87
CA THR A 429 5.67 21.47 -25.66
C THR A 429 4.48 22.42 -25.55
N ARG A 430 4.64 23.61 -24.96
CA ARG A 430 3.53 24.56 -24.79
C ARG A 430 3.21 25.36 -26.04
N TYR A 431 4.20 25.73 -26.85
CA TYR A 431 3.98 26.66 -27.96
C TYR A 431 3.89 25.98 -29.33
N PHE A 432 4.58 24.87 -29.55
CA PHE A 432 4.64 24.26 -30.88
C PHE A 432 3.63 23.13 -31.11
N LEU A 433 3.36 22.30 -30.09
CA LEU A 433 2.39 21.21 -30.20
C LEU A 433 0.94 21.68 -30.08
N ASP A 434 0.65 22.68 -29.25
CA ASP A 434 -0.72 23.21 -29.07
C ASP A 434 -1.20 23.99 -30.31
N ALA A 435 -0.28 24.64 -31.04
CA ALA A 435 -0.60 25.33 -32.29
C ALA A 435 -0.89 24.34 -33.45
N LEU A 436 -0.21 23.19 -33.48
CA LEU A 436 -0.41 22.17 -34.51
C LEU A 436 -1.74 21.42 -34.34
N VAL A 437 -2.19 21.24 -33.09
CA VAL A 437 -3.47 20.58 -32.75
C VAL A 437 -4.68 21.46 -33.08
N ARG A 438 -4.51 22.78 -33.20
CA ARG A 438 -5.59 23.70 -33.60
C ARG A 438 -5.72 23.91 -35.11
N LEU A 439 -4.85 23.29 -35.90
CA LEU A 439 -4.78 23.43 -37.36
C LEU A 439 -5.17 22.16 -38.12
N ILE A 440 -5.56 21.10 -37.41
CA ILE A 440 -6.19 19.87 -37.91
C ILE A 440 -7.61 19.82 -37.35
#